data_AF-A0A6M3XWS4-F1
#
_entry.id   AF-A0A6M3XWS4-F1
#
_cell.length_a   1.000
_cell.length_b   1.000
_cell.length_c   1.000
_cell.angle_alpha   90.00
_cell.angle_beta   90.00
_cell.angle_gamma   90.00
#
_symmetry.space_group_name_H-M   'P 1'
#
loop_
_entity.id
_entity.type
_entity.pdbx_description
1 polymer ?
#
loop_
_entity_poly.entity_id
_entity_poly.type
_entity_poly.pdbx_seq_one_letter_code
_entity_poly.pdbx_strand_id
1 'polypeptide(L)'
;MDPSFHQKSAASDGGLTRVWLVDPKGALPGAFSMHNTLEFPNDAAVCLLSDVLETDPIPSKYYLSPRACLGILRRAEKRGKTLPPALRQALATTAEAVPEEMEATT
;
A
#
# COMPACT_ATOMS: atom_id res chain seq x y z
N MET A 1 -38.65 14.36 8.23
CA MET A 1 -39.30 13.19 7.62
C MET A 1 -38.29 12.07 7.65
N ASP A 2 -38.29 11.34 8.75
CA ASP A 2 -37.34 10.25 9.00
C ASP A 2 -37.76 9.00 8.23
N PRO A 3 -36.87 8.34 7.47
CA PRO A 3 -37.17 7.02 6.93
C PRO A 3 -37.01 5.99 8.05
N SER A 4 -38.15 5.49 8.53
CA SER A 4 -38.25 4.44 9.54
C SER A 4 -37.45 3.19 9.15
N PHE A 5 -36.49 2.81 9.98
CA PHE A 5 -35.76 1.55 9.85
C PHE A 5 -36.63 0.40 10.41
N HIS A 6 -37.24 -0.39 9.53
CA HIS A 6 -37.93 -1.62 9.93
C HIS A 6 -36.94 -2.79 9.94
N GLN A 7 -36.47 -3.17 11.13
CA GLN A 7 -35.74 -4.41 11.34
C GLN A 7 -36.74 -5.57 11.48
N LYS A 8 -36.80 -6.44 10.46
CA LYS A 8 -37.52 -7.72 10.56
C LYS A 8 -36.48 -8.84 10.65
N SER A 9 -36.25 -9.30 11.88
CA SER A 9 -35.50 -10.52 12.15
C SER A 9 -36.42 -11.73 11.96
N ALA A 10 -36.11 -12.58 10.98
CA ALA A 10 -36.57 -13.97 10.97
C ALA A 10 -35.33 -14.82 11.25
N ALA A 11 -35.35 -15.49 12.39
CA ALA A 11 -34.36 -16.46 12.79
C ALA A 11 -34.48 -17.70 11.88
N SER A 12 -33.40 -18.06 11.19
CA SER A 12 -33.14 -19.42 10.78
C SER A 12 -31.64 -19.66 10.80
N ASP A 13 -31.25 -20.61 11.64
CA ASP A 13 -29.93 -21.19 11.79
C ASP A 13 -29.44 -21.76 10.45
N GLY A 14 -28.14 -21.57 10.14
CA GLY A 14 -27.52 -22.06 8.90
C GLY A 14 -26.87 -20.96 8.06
N GLY A 15 -25.53 -20.96 8.01
CA GLY A 15 -24.71 -19.93 7.37
C GLY A 15 -25.04 -19.69 5.90
N LEU A 16 -25.32 -18.43 5.54
CA LEU A 16 -25.52 -18.00 4.17
C LEU A 16 -24.47 -16.95 3.81
N THR A 17 -23.49 -17.38 3.02
CA THR A 17 -22.50 -16.54 2.35
C THR A 17 -23.21 -15.50 1.50
N ARG A 18 -22.99 -14.22 1.80
CA ARG A 18 -23.59 -13.11 1.05
C ARG A 18 -22.72 -12.83 -0.18
N VAL A 19 -23.12 -13.34 -1.34
CA VAL A 19 -22.55 -12.95 -2.65
C VAL A 19 -23.43 -11.85 -3.22
N TRP A 20 -22.83 -10.68 -3.49
CA TRP A 20 -23.50 -9.63 -4.25
C TRP A 20 -23.36 -9.95 -5.74
N LEU A 21 -24.48 -10.34 -6.38
CA LEU A 21 -24.59 -10.35 -7.83
C LEU A 21 -25.15 -8.98 -8.25
N VAL A 22 -24.38 -8.21 -9.01
CA VAL A 22 -24.88 -6.95 -9.61
C VAL A 22 -25.61 -7.32 -10.89
N ASP A 23 -26.89 -6.95 -10.99
CA ASP A 23 -27.71 -7.14 -12.19
C ASP A 23 -27.09 -6.40 -13.40
N PRO A 24 -26.86 -7.06 -14.54
CA PRO A 24 -26.23 -6.42 -15.67
C PRO A 24 -27.29 -5.87 -16.64
N LYS A 25 -28.16 -4.94 -16.23
CA LYS A 25 -29.05 -4.24 -17.19
C LYS A 25 -29.29 -2.77 -16.84
N GLY A 26 -28.56 -1.91 -17.53
CA GLY A 26 -28.84 -0.48 -17.61
C GLY A 26 -27.70 0.28 -18.29
N ALA A 27 -27.70 0.29 -19.62
CA ALA A 27 -26.77 1.08 -20.43
C ALA A 27 -26.90 2.59 -20.15
N LEU A 28 -25.78 3.30 -20.31
CA LEU A 28 -25.51 4.69 -19.94
C LEU A 28 -26.30 5.72 -20.79
N PRO A 29 -26.86 6.77 -20.16
CA PRO A 29 -27.06 8.05 -20.85
C PRO A 29 -26.72 9.21 -19.91
N GLY A 30 -25.42 9.49 -19.76
CA GLY A 30 -24.95 10.67 -19.08
C GLY A 30 -23.58 11.01 -19.64
N ALA A 31 -23.54 11.86 -20.67
CA ALA A 31 -22.30 12.42 -21.15
C ALA A 31 -21.53 12.99 -19.96
N PHE A 32 -20.32 12.46 -19.70
CA PHE A 32 -19.41 13.05 -18.74
C PHE A 32 -19.01 14.41 -19.29
N SER A 33 -19.77 15.44 -18.93
CA SER A 33 -19.30 16.83 -19.03
C SER A 33 -18.24 17.01 -17.95
N MET A 34 -17.06 16.44 -18.18
CA MET A 34 -15.87 16.86 -17.46
C MET A 34 -15.65 18.32 -17.82
N HIS A 35 -16.04 19.23 -16.94
CA HIS A 35 -15.50 20.59 -16.99
C HIS A 35 -13.98 20.44 -16.92
N ASN A 36 -13.32 20.70 -18.05
CA ASN A 36 -11.89 20.80 -18.09
C ASN A 36 -11.49 22.16 -17.51
N THR A 37 -11.57 22.29 -16.18
CA THR A 37 -10.87 23.35 -15.48
C THR A 37 -9.46 22.85 -15.24
N LEU A 38 -8.67 22.79 -16.33
CA LEU A 38 -7.21 22.70 -16.35
C LEU A 38 -6.57 23.96 -15.74
N GLU A 39 -7.15 24.50 -14.67
CA GLU A 39 -6.51 25.51 -13.85
C GLU A 39 -5.88 24.77 -12.67
N PHE A 40 -4.83 24.01 -12.97
CA PHE A 40 -3.83 23.73 -11.97
C PHE A 40 -3.09 25.05 -11.80
N PRO A 41 -3.21 25.76 -10.65
CA PRO A 41 -2.43 26.96 -10.43
C PRO A 41 -0.96 26.54 -10.47
N ASN A 42 -0.31 26.76 -11.62
CA ASN A 42 1.14 26.57 -11.76
C ASN A 42 1.92 27.57 -10.89
N ASP A 43 1.22 28.52 -10.27
CA ASP A 43 1.79 29.66 -9.55
C ASP A 43 1.76 29.52 -8.02
N ALA A 44 1.51 28.32 -7.49
CA ALA A 44 1.74 28.03 -6.07
C ALA A 44 3.21 27.60 -5.87
N ALA A 45 4.11 28.57 -5.90
CA ALA A 45 5.53 28.40 -5.59
C ALA A 45 5.80 28.19 -4.08
N VAL A 46 5.21 27.17 -3.43
CA VAL A 46 5.37 27.03 -1.97
C VAL A 46 5.59 25.62 -1.43
N CYS A 47 5.67 24.57 -2.26
CA CYS A 47 6.17 23.28 -1.79
C CYS A 47 7.64 23.14 -2.19
N LEU A 48 8.55 23.71 -1.39
CA LEU A 48 9.98 23.47 -1.58
C LEU A 48 10.31 22.06 -1.07
N LEU A 49 11.19 21.36 -1.78
CA LEU A 49 11.65 20.02 -1.38
C LEU A 49 12.28 20.04 0.03
N SER A 50 12.92 21.14 0.40
CA SER A 50 13.47 21.35 1.74
C SER A 50 12.43 21.22 2.85
N ASP A 51 11.19 21.61 2.58
CA ASP A 51 10.15 21.72 3.60
C ASP A 51 9.55 20.36 3.96
N VAL A 52 9.83 19.33 3.15
CA VAL A 52 9.31 17.96 3.32
C VAL A 52 10.39 16.91 3.60
N LEU A 53 11.67 17.29 3.54
CA LEU A 53 12.77 16.37 3.82
C LEU A 53 13.03 16.30 5.33
N GLU A 54 12.90 15.10 5.91
CA GLU A 54 13.37 14.83 7.27
C GLU A 54 14.88 15.09 7.33
N THR A 55 15.29 16.11 8.09
CA THR A 55 16.71 16.49 8.23
C THR A 55 17.35 15.87 9.48
N ASP A 56 16.53 15.42 10.42
CA ASP A 56 16.94 14.81 11.67
C ASP A 56 17.37 13.34 11.50
N PRO A 57 18.12 12.78 12.47
CA PRO A 57 18.46 11.36 12.48
C PRO A 57 17.21 10.49 12.40
N ILE A 58 17.19 9.58 11.41
CA ILE A 58 16.03 8.74 11.13
C ILE A 58 15.86 7.68 12.24
N PRO A 59 14.68 7.57 12.86
CA PRO A 59 14.42 6.52 13.85
C PRO A 59 14.58 5.10 13.27
N SER A 60 15.15 4.18 14.05
CA SER A 60 15.44 2.80 13.61
C SER A 60 14.23 2.00 13.13
N LYS A 61 13.01 2.35 13.55
CA LYS A 61 11.76 1.74 13.07
C LYS A 61 11.54 1.89 11.55
N TYR A 62 12.22 2.84 10.91
CA TYR A 62 12.17 3.05 9.46
C TYR A 62 13.29 2.33 8.71
N TYR A 63 14.23 1.67 9.40
CA TYR A 63 15.28 0.90 8.76
C TYR A 63 14.74 -0.44 8.28
N LEU A 64 15.33 -0.96 7.21
CA LEU A 64 15.00 -2.28 6.70
C LEU A 64 15.54 -3.35 7.64
N SER A 65 14.72 -4.34 7.97
CA SER A 65 15.19 -5.54 8.64
C SER A 65 16.05 -6.40 7.69
N PRO A 66 16.96 -7.22 8.22
CA PRO A 66 17.76 -8.16 7.41
C PRO A 66 16.91 -9.03 6.47
N ARG A 67 15.76 -9.51 6.96
CA ARG A 67 14.78 -10.31 6.18
C ARG A 67 14.16 -9.50 5.03
N ALA A 68 13.91 -8.21 5.24
CA ALA A 68 13.41 -7.34 4.19
C ALA A 68 14.48 -7.14 3.09
N CYS A 69 15.75 -6.95 3.48
CA CYS A 69 16.88 -6.85 2.55
C CYS A 69 17.03 -8.11 1.69
N LEU A 70 17.00 -9.29 2.29
CA LEU A 70 16.97 -10.58 1.58
C LEU A 70 15.79 -10.67 0.60
N GLY A 71 14.60 -10.23 1.03
CA GLY A 71 13.40 -10.22 0.21
C GLY A 71 13.52 -9.31 -1.02
N ILE A 72 14.22 -8.18 -0.91
CA ILE A 72 14.49 -7.28 -2.04
C ILE A 72 15.42 -7.96 -3.05
N LEU A 73 16.52 -8.55 -2.59
CA LEU A 73 17.48 -9.26 -3.44
C LEU A 73 16.81 -10.37 -4.25
N ARG A 74 16.03 -11.23 -3.59
CA ARG A 74 15.28 -12.32 -4.25
C ARG A 74 14.28 -11.80 -5.28
N ARG A 75 13.59 -10.70 -4.99
CA ARG A 75 12.64 -10.10 -5.95
C ARG A 75 13.34 -9.47 -7.13
N ALA A 76 14.53 -8.89 -6.94
CA ALA A 76 15.31 -8.32 -8.03
C ALA A 76 15.74 -9.41 -9.01
N GLU A 77 16.28 -10.52 -8.48
CA GLU A 77 16.64 -11.71 -9.25
C GLU A 77 15.43 -12.31 -9.99
N LYS A 78 14.33 -12.58 -9.27
CA LYS A 78 13.10 -13.13 -9.87
C LYS A 78 12.54 -12.26 -11.00
N ARG A 79 12.75 -10.94 -10.91
CA ARG A 79 12.27 -9.98 -11.92
C ARG A 79 13.31 -9.69 -13.01
N GLY A 80 14.50 -10.29 -12.96
CA GLY A 80 15.60 -10.01 -13.88
C GLY A 80 16.08 -8.56 -13.81
N LYS A 81 15.92 -7.89 -12.66
CA LYS A 81 16.32 -6.49 -12.48
C LYS A 81 17.69 -6.42 -11.82
N THR A 82 18.62 -5.74 -12.49
CA THR A 82 19.93 -5.44 -11.92
C THR A 82 19.82 -4.29 -10.93
N LEU A 83 20.22 -4.53 -9.68
CA LEU A 83 20.31 -3.47 -8.68
C LEU A 83 21.61 -2.66 -8.86
N PRO A 84 21.58 -1.34 -8.60
CA PRO A 84 22.81 -0.55 -8.50
C PRO A 84 23.82 -1.19 -7.53
N PRO A 85 25.13 -1.23 -7.85
CA PRO A 85 26.12 -1.96 -7.05
C PRO A 85 26.17 -1.56 -5.58
N ALA A 86 26.15 -0.26 -5.28
CA ALA A 86 26.15 0.26 -3.92
C ALA A 86 24.93 -0.23 -3.11
N LEU A 87 23.75 -0.21 -3.73
CA LEU A 87 22.53 -0.71 -3.10
C LEU A 87 22.58 -2.21 -2.88
N ARG A 88 23.07 -2.98 -3.86
CA ARG A 88 23.23 -4.44 -3.73
C ARG A 88 24.15 -4.80 -2.55
N GLN A 89 25.28 -4.11 -2.43
CA GLN A 89 26.24 -4.34 -1.34
C GLN A 89 25.62 -4.05 0.02
N ALA A 90 25.01 -2.87 0.18
CA ALA A 90 24.35 -2.50 1.44
C ALA A 90 23.28 -3.52 1.85
N LEU A 91 22.44 -3.94 0.90
CA LEU A 91 21.40 -4.95 1.17
C LEU A 91 21.99 -6.31 1.54
N ALA A 92 23.08 -6.74 0.89
CA ALA A 92 23.73 -8.01 1.20
C ALA A 92 24.35 -8.01 2.61
N THR A 93 25.09 -6.95 2.97
CA THR A 93 25.69 -6.83 4.30
C THR A 93 24.64 -6.83 5.41
N THR A 94 23.53 -6.10 5.25
CA THR A 94 22.45 -6.12 6.26
C THR A 94 21.70 -7.45 6.27
N ALA A 95 21.58 -8.12 5.12
CA ALA A 95 20.93 -9.43 5.00
C ALA A 95 21.71 -10.55 5.69
N GLU A 96 23.04 -10.50 5.65
CA GLU A 96 23.93 -11.45 6.32
C GLU A 96 23.94 -11.28 7.85
N ALA A 97 23.61 -10.08 8.32
CA ALA A 97 23.51 -9.75 9.75
C ALA A 97 22.24 -10.30 10.42
N VAL A 98 21.58 -11.35 9.90
CA VAL A 98 20.55 -12.10 10.67
C VAL A 98 21.30 -12.88 11.74
N PRO A 99 21.22 -12.50 13.04
CA PRO A 99 21.70 -13.41 14.06
C PRO A 99 20.64 -14.52 14.18
N GLU A 100 21.11 -15.75 14.23
CA GLU A 100 20.37 -16.99 14.52
C GLU A 100 19.77 -16.95 15.95
N GLU A 101 19.09 -15.88 16.34
CA GLU A 101 18.40 -15.76 17.63
C GLU A 101 16.94 -16.20 17.44
N MET A 102 16.76 -17.43 16.96
CA MET A 102 15.51 -18.18 17.12
C MET A 102 15.78 -19.69 17.14
N GLU A 103 16.85 -20.08 17.85
CA GLU A 103 16.95 -21.40 18.46
C GLU A 103 16.68 -21.26 19.96
N ALA A 104 15.88 -22.18 20.48
CA ALA A 104 15.61 -22.42 21.91
C ALA A 104 14.82 -21.33 22.68
N THR A 105 13.50 -21.46 22.67
CA THR A 105 12.75 -21.34 23.93
C THR A 105 11.89 -22.59 24.08
N THR A 106 12.44 -23.51 24.87
CA THR A 106 11.73 -24.57 25.59
C THR A 106 10.64 -23.99 26.47
#